data_AF-A0A3D5B7Q3-F1
#
_entry.id   AF-A0A3D5B7Q3-F1
#
_cell.length_a   1.000
_cell.length_b   1.000
_cell.length_c   1.000
_cell.angle_alpha   90.00
_cell.angle_beta   90.00
_cell.angle_gamma   90.00
#
_symmetry.space_group_name_H-M   'P 1'
#
loop_
_entity.id
_entity.type
_entity.pdbx_description
1 polymer ?
#
loop_
_entity_poly.entity_id
_entity_poly.type
_entity_poly.pdbx_seq_one_letter_code
_entity_poly.pdbx_strand_id
1 'polypeptide(L)'
;MMNNTQEEPLFIAQSGPLEGQRWKIEADLILGRDATCDIVIPMRQVSRQHMRIHPTPNGIQIEDLGSKNGTYLNGLLLQEPALLNDGDEVQVSLAQHFVFLSSDATMPLEGLPLDMQKRRLRVDLGARRVWILEKEIDPPLSASQFNLLQILYEQPGEVVSRSEVIDAVWGQAAEGVSEQALDALVRRLRDRIAEVDSDREYIVTVRGHGLRMDNPVILSS
;
A
#
# COMPACT_ATOMS: atom_id res chain seq x y z
N MET A 1 12.45 -8.80 30.47
CA MET A 1 11.32 -9.27 29.65
C MET A 1 10.64 -8.03 29.10
N MET A 2 11.05 -7.60 27.90
CA MET A 2 10.36 -6.49 27.22
C MET A 2 9.16 -7.09 26.48
N ASN A 3 7.95 -6.65 26.86
CA ASN A 3 6.73 -6.96 26.14
C ASN A 3 6.82 -6.30 24.75
N ASN A 4 7.06 -7.10 23.73
CA ASN A 4 7.02 -6.68 22.34
C ASN A 4 5.54 -6.64 21.93
N THR A 5 4.87 -5.52 22.18
CA THR A 5 3.50 -5.29 21.71
C THR A 5 3.57 -5.08 20.20
N GLN A 6 3.50 -6.17 19.42
CA GLN A 6 3.23 -6.08 17.99
C GLN A 6 1.83 -5.47 17.84
N GLU A 7 1.73 -4.32 17.18
CA GLU A 7 0.46 -3.65 16.95
C GLU A 7 -0.34 -4.49 15.94
N GLU A 8 -1.55 -4.90 16.27
CA GLU A 8 -2.40 -5.76 15.41
C GLU A 8 -3.14 -4.93 14.36
N PRO A 9 -3.54 -5.51 13.20
CA PRO A 9 -4.28 -4.76 12.18
C PRO A 9 -5.55 -4.14 12.75
N LEU A 10 -5.75 -2.85 12.46
CA LEU A 10 -6.85 -2.04 12.97
C LEU A 10 -7.83 -1.69 11.87
N PHE A 11 -9.10 -1.72 12.22
CA PHE A 11 -10.19 -1.13 11.45
C PHE A 11 -10.71 0.06 12.24
N ILE A 12 -10.63 1.27 11.69
CA ILE A 12 -10.91 2.51 12.41
C ILE A 12 -12.06 3.22 11.74
N ALA A 13 -13.11 3.53 12.49
CA ALA A 13 -14.23 4.32 11.99
C ALA A 13 -13.82 5.80 11.89
N GLN A 14 -13.71 6.32 10.66
CA GLN A 14 -13.38 7.72 10.42
C GLN A 14 -14.60 8.64 10.46
N SER A 15 -15.77 8.16 10.02
CA SER A 15 -17.01 8.94 10.05
C SER A 15 -18.25 8.04 10.09
N GLY A 16 -19.38 8.59 10.52
CA GLY A 16 -20.63 7.85 10.68
C GLY A 16 -20.94 7.52 12.14
N PRO A 17 -21.94 6.65 12.42
CA PRO A 17 -22.40 6.38 13.78
C PRO A 17 -21.33 5.78 14.70
N LEU A 18 -20.26 5.21 14.14
CA LEU A 18 -19.18 4.61 14.91
C LEU A 18 -17.89 5.45 14.98
N GLU A 19 -17.91 6.69 14.50
CA GLU A 19 -16.74 7.57 14.45
C GLU A 19 -15.86 7.53 15.71
N GLY A 20 -14.54 7.40 15.50
CA GLY A 20 -13.52 7.33 16.55
C GLY A 20 -13.35 5.95 17.20
N GLN A 21 -14.23 4.99 16.91
CA GLN A 21 -14.06 3.61 17.36
C GLN A 21 -13.03 2.87 16.50
N ARG A 22 -12.39 1.87 17.12
CA ARG A 22 -11.35 1.05 16.48
C ARG A 22 -11.52 -0.41 16.90
N TRP A 23 -11.31 -1.32 15.96
CA TRP A 23 -11.34 -2.76 16.19
C TRP A 23 -10.04 -3.38 15.73
N LYS A 24 -9.57 -4.38 16.47
CA LYS A 24 -8.48 -5.24 16.05
C LYS A 24 -9.04 -6.39 15.23
N ILE A 25 -8.36 -6.75 14.15
CA ILE A 25 -8.76 -7.84 13.26
C ILE A 25 -7.93 -9.08 13.62
N GLU A 26 -8.34 -9.76 14.69
CA GLU A 26 -7.69 -10.99 15.19
C GLU A 26 -8.35 -12.26 14.62
N ALA A 27 -9.60 -12.15 14.17
CA ALA A 27 -10.44 -13.22 13.65
C ALA A 27 -11.46 -12.65 12.65
N ASP A 28 -12.31 -13.51 12.09
CA ASP A 28 -13.45 -13.11 11.28
C ASP A 28 -14.33 -12.11 12.04
N LEU A 29 -14.55 -10.95 11.44
CA LEU A 29 -15.46 -9.91 11.90
C LEU A 29 -16.60 -9.76 10.89
N ILE A 30 -17.83 -9.98 11.34
CA ILE A 30 -19.04 -9.68 10.59
C ILE A 30 -19.51 -8.28 10.97
N LEU A 31 -19.70 -7.44 9.96
CA LEU A 31 -20.25 -6.10 10.13
C LEU A 31 -21.67 -6.05 9.58
N GLY A 32 -22.55 -5.37 10.30
CA GLY A 32 -23.93 -5.23 9.90
C GLY A 32 -24.78 -4.52 10.95
N ARG A 33 -26.08 -4.37 10.67
CA ARG A 33 -27.02 -3.75 11.61
C ARG A 33 -27.52 -4.73 12.68
N ASP A 34 -27.43 -6.03 12.42
CA ASP A 34 -27.94 -7.02 13.38
C ASP A 34 -27.09 -7.03 14.65
N ALA A 35 -27.72 -7.30 15.79
CA ALA A 35 -27.03 -7.31 17.08
C ALA A 35 -26.11 -8.53 17.24
N THR A 36 -26.22 -9.51 16.34
CA THR A 36 -25.33 -10.68 16.29
C THR A 36 -24.01 -10.42 15.58
N CYS A 37 -23.83 -9.24 14.96
CA CYS A 37 -22.59 -8.86 14.29
C CYS A 37 -21.51 -8.45 15.29
N ASP A 38 -20.25 -8.70 14.95
CA ASP A 38 -19.10 -8.28 15.76
C ASP A 38 -18.97 -6.76 15.79
N ILE A 39 -19.27 -6.10 14.65
CA ILE A 39 -19.36 -4.65 14.55
C ILE A 39 -20.78 -4.26 14.13
N VAL A 40 -21.52 -3.70 15.08
CA VAL A 40 -22.92 -3.31 14.89
C VAL A 40 -23.00 -1.87 14.40
N ILE A 41 -23.52 -1.66 13.19
CA ILE A 41 -23.79 -0.33 12.61
C ILE A 41 -25.32 -0.11 12.64
N PRO A 42 -25.87 0.63 13.64
CA PRO A 42 -27.31 0.67 13.93
C PRO A 42 -28.11 1.57 12.97
N MET A 43 -27.90 1.43 11.66
CA MET A 43 -28.52 2.27 10.63
C MET A 43 -29.36 1.44 9.67
N ARG A 44 -30.63 1.83 9.45
CA ARG A 44 -31.59 1.06 8.63
C ARG A 44 -31.11 0.74 7.21
N GLN A 45 -30.22 1.56 6.66
CA GLN A 45 -29.62 1.37 5.33
C GLN A 45 -28.49 0.34 5.29
N VAL A 46 -28.01 -0.13 6.45
CA VAL A 46 -27.07 -1.23 6.57
C VAL A 46 -27.85 -2.55 6.68
N SER A 47 -27.38 -3.55 5.94
CA SER A 47 -27.94 -4.91 5.94
C SER A 47 -27.74 -5.57 7.30
N ARG A 48 -28.51 -6.62 7.61
CA ARG A 48 -28.40 -7.34 8.89
C ARG A 48 -26.99 -7.89 9.09
N GLN A 49 -26.52 -8.67 8.13
CA GLN A 49 -25.11 -8.97 7.89
C GLN A 49 -24.77 -8.33 6.55
N HIS A 50 -23.76 -7.47 6.51
CA HIS A 50 -23.50 -6.62 5.36
C HIS A 50 -22.20 -7.00 4.67
N MET A 51 -21.14 -7.18 5.46
CA MET A 51 -19.82 -7.52 4.96
C MET A 51 -19.08 -8.35 6.00
N ARG A 52 -18.05 -9.06 5.56
CA ARG A 52 -17.10 -9.76 6.42
C ARG A 52 -15.70 -9.23 6.16
N ILE A 53 -14.94 -9.06 7.23
CA ILE A 53 -13.48 -8.87 7.18
C ILE A 53 -12.88 -10.06 7.90
N HIS A 54 -11.88 -10.70 7.32
CA HIS A 54 -11.25 -11.85 7.96
C HIS A 54 -9.76 -11.97 7.62
N PRO A 55 -8.93 -12.48 8.55
CA PRO A 55 -7.56 -12.84 8.25
C PRO A 55 -7.48 -14.02 7.27
N THR A 56 -6.57 -13.91 6.30
CA THR A 56 -6.15 -14.98 5.40
C THR A 56 -4.63 -15.12 5.42
N PRO A 57 -4.05 -16.22 4.89
CA PRO A 57 -2.59 -16.33 4.76
C PRO A 57 -1.94 -15.22 3.93
N ASN A 58 -2.72 -14.53 3.07
CA ASN A 58 -2.24 -13.47 2.18
C ASN A 58 -2.55 -12.06 2.71
N GLY A 59 -3.05 -11.93 3.94
CA GLY A 59 -3.45 -10.66 4.54
C GLY A 59 -4.93 -10.62 4.91
N ILE A 60 -5.43 -9.42 5.19
CA ILE A 60 -6.84 -9.23 5.57
C ILE A 60 -7.70 -9.16 4.32
N GLN A 61 -8.70 -10.03 4.21
CA GLN A 61 -9.66 -10.04 3.10
C GLN A 61 -11.01 -9.45 3.54
N ILE A 62 -11.58 -8.64 2.66
CA ILE A 62 -12.91 -8.05 2.75
C ILE A 62 -13.84 -8.69 1.72
N GLU A 63 -15.09 -8.94 2.10
CA GLU A 63 -16.14 -9.37 1.18
C GLU A 63 -17.50 -8.76 1.55
N ASP A 64 -18.31 -8.44 0.52
CA ASP A 64 -19.70 -8.06 0.69
C ASP A 64 -20.59 -9.32 0.77
N LEU A 65 -21.51 -9.37 1.73
CA LEU A 65 -22.36 -10.55 2.00
C LEU A 65 -23.72 -10.46 1.28
N GLY A 66 -23.75 -9.88 0.07
CA GLY A 66 -24.98 -9.67 -0.69
C GLY A 66 -25.81 -8.52 -0.12
N SER A 67 -25.14 -7.43 0.24
CA SER A 67 -25.77 -6.30 0.89
C SER A 67 -26.67 -5.51 -0.06
N LYS A 68 -27.68 -4.82 0.50
CA LYS A 68 -28.66 -4.08 -0.32
C LYS A 68 -28.05 -2.84 -0.98
N ASN A 69 -27.17 -2.14 -0.26
CA ASN A 69 -26.64 -0.84 -0.66
C ASN A 69 -25.14 -0.88 -0.97
N GLY A 70 -24.53 -2.06 -0.97
CA GLY A 70 -23.13 -2.25 -1.32
C GLY A 70 -22.14 -1.87 -0.22
N THR A 71 -21.00 -2.54 -0.31
CA THR A 71 -19.74 -2.16 0.34
C THR A 71 -18.83 -1.55 -0.72
N TYR A 72 -18.19 -0.43 -0.40
CA TYR A 72 -17.29 0.28 -1.30
C TYR A 72 -15.88 0.26 -0.73
N LEU A 73 -14.90 -0.08 -1.56
CA LEU A 73 -13.47 -0.05 -1.25
C LEU A 73 -12.83 1.07 -2.09
N ASN A 74 -12.23 2.06 -1.45
CA ASN A 74 -11.63 3.24 -2.08
C ASN A 74 -12.59 3.92 -3.09
N GLY A 75 -13.88 4.02 -2.73
CA GLY A 75 -14.94 4.62 -3.54
C GLY A 75 -15.50 3.75 -4.66
N LEU A 76 -14.95 2.56 -4.90
CA LEU A 76 -15.41 1.60 -5.90
C LEU A 76 -16.28 0.52 -5.26
N LEU A 77 -17.38 0.14 -5.90
CA LEU A 77 -18.27 -0.92 -5.40
C LEU A 77 -17.53 -2.27 -5.41
N LEU A 78 -17.49 -2.93 -4.26
CA LEU A 78 -16.89 -4.25 -4.10
C LEU A 78 -17.80 -5.32 -4.71
N GLN A 79 -17.35 -5.95 -5.81
CA GLN A 79 -18.11 -7.00 -6.50
C GLN A 79 -17.64 -8.42 -6.14
N GLU A 80 -16.36 -8.57 -5.82
CA GLU A 80 -15.72 -9.83 -5.44
C GLU A 80 -14.87 -9.60 -4.18
N PRO A 81 -14.56 -10.65 -3.40
CA PRO A 81 -13.65 -10.53 -2.26
C PRO A 81 -12.29 -9.92 -2.64
N ALA A 82 -11.77 -9.02 -1.82
CA ALA A 82 -10.52 -8.30 -2.08
C ALA A 82 -9.60 -8.28 -0.84
N LEU A 83 -8.29 -8.17 -1.04
CA LEU A 83 -7.35 -7.92 0.06
C LEU A 83 -7.34 -6.43 0.40
N LEU A 84 -7.31 -6.12 1.69
CA LEU A 84 -7.15 -4.77 2.21
C LEU A 84 -5.66 -4.42 2.35
N ASN A 85 -5.29 -3.23 1.89
CA ASN A 85 -3.97 -2.62 2.03
C ASN A 85 -4.00 -1.50 3.06
N ASP A 86 -2.85 -1.21 3.66
CA ASP A 86 -2.72 -0.11 4.62
C ASP A 86 -3.25 1.21 4.06
N GLY A 87 -4.13 1.86 4.82
CA GLY A 87 -4.79 3.11 4.42
C GLY A 87 -6.04 2.94 3.57
N ASP A 88 -6.43 1.72 3.20
CA ASP A 88 -7.64 1.48 2.40
C ASP A 88 -8.90 2.00 3.12
N GLU A 89 -9.70 2.76 2.38
CA GLU A 89 -10.97 3.30 2.84
C GLU A 89 -12.11 2.34 2.52
N VAL A 90 -12.84 1.92 3.56
CA VAL A 90 -13.99 1.05 3.43
C VAL A 90 -15.24 1.82 3.80
N GLN A 91 -16.15 1.95 2.85
CA GLN A 91 -17.43 2.59 3.04
C GLN A 91 -18.56 1.55 3.02
N VAL A 92 -19.33 1.51 4.10
CA VAL A 92 -20.49 0.63 4.27
C VAL A 92 -21.76 1.41 4.00
N SER A 93 -22.46 1.05 2.92
CA SER A 93 -23.55 1.87 2.38
C SER A 93 -23.10 3.33 2.17
N LEU A 94 -23.97 4.33 2.30
CA LEU A 94 -23.60 5.76 2.24
C LEU A 94 -23.39 6.36 3.64
N ALA A 95 -23.07 5.51 4.63
CA ALA A 95 -23.46 5.77 6.01
C ALA A 95 -22.31 5.75 7.00
N GLN A 96 -21.37 4.82 6.81
CA GLN A 96 -20.30 4.54 7.76
C GLN A 96 -19.02 4.35 6.96
N HIS A 97 -17.97 5.08 7.36
CA HIS A 97 -16.67 5.06 6.72
C HIS A 97 -15.63 4.54 7.70
N PHE A 98 -14.74 3.70 7.20
CA PHE A 98 -13.63 3.15 7.94
C PHE A 98 -12.34 3.33 7.15
N VAL A 99 -11.22 3.30 7.86
CA VAL A 99 -9.89 3.09 7.30
C VAL A 99 -9.32 1.81 7.89
N PHE A 100 -8.71 0.99 7.04
CA PHE A 100 -7.91 -0.14 7.48
C PHE A 100 -6.47 0.31 7.67
N LEU A 101 -5.90 0.04 8.84
CA LEU A 101 -4.48 0.15 9.10
C LEU A 101 -3.95 -1.25 9.37
N SER A 102 -2.90 -1.64 8.67
CA SER A 102 -2.19 -2.88 8.93
C SER A 102 -1.44 -2.81 10.26
N SER A 103 -1.04 -3.97 10.78
CA SER A 103 -0.13 -4.09 11.93
C SER A 103 1.26 -3.48 11.71
N ASP A 104 1.57 -3.07 10.48
CA ASP A 104 2.92 -2.74 10.02
C ASP A 104 3.18 -1.22 10.00
N ALA A 105 2.66 -0.46 10.98
CA ALA A 105 3.25 0.85 11.27
C ALA A 105 4.76 0.72 11.54
N THR A 106 5.20 -0.42 12.08
CA THR A 106 6.59 -0.91 12.03
C THR A 106 6.61 -2.43 12.25
N MET A 107 6.87 -3.28 11.22
CA MET A 107 7.50 -4.63 11.32
C MET A 107 7.57 -5.33 9.92
N PRO A 108 8.36 -6.41 9.75
CA PRO A 108 9.36 -6.55 8.69
C PRO A 108 8.91 -7.42 7.52
N LEU A 109 9.55 -7.21 6.35
CA LEU A 109 9.95 -8.16 5.29
C LEU A 109 9.07 -9.35 4.83
N GLU A 110 8.04 -9.83 5.52
CA GLU A 110 7.56 -11.21 5.40
C GLU A 110 6.25 -11.40 4.60
N GLY A 111 5.62 -10.32 4.13
CA GLY A 111 4.43 -10.38 3.26
C GLY A 111 4.72 -10.41 1.75
N LEU A 112 5.96 -10.14 1.35
CA LEU A 112 6.35 -10.19 -0.06
C LEU A 112 6.64 -11.65 -0.46
N PRO A 113 6.39 -12.08 -1.72
CA PRO A 113 6.93 -13.33 -2.24
C PRO A 113 8.40 -13.51 -1.82
N LEU A 114 8.84 -14.71 -1.42
CA LEU A 114 10.19 -14.95 -0.86
C LEU A 114 11.33 -14.36 -1.72
N ASP A 115 11.12 -14.24 -3.03
CA ASP A 115 12.04 -13.60 -3.97
C ASP A 115 12.12 -12.07 -3.82
N MET A 116 11.02 -11.41 -3.44
CA MET A 116 10.96 -9.98 -3.11
C MET A 116 11.46 -9.69 -1.68
N GLN A 117 11.28 -10.59 -0.71
CA GLN A 117 11.89 -10.48 0.63
C GLN A 117 13.41 -10.55 0.55
N LYS A 118 13.91 -11.34 -0.40
CA LYS A 118 15.34 -11.43 -0.66
C LYS A 118 15.87 -10.17 -1.32
N ARG A 119 15.08 -9.26 -1.88
CA ARG A 119 15.65 -8.09 -2.59
C ARG A 119 16.13 -7.03 -1.62
N ARG A 120 17.22 -6.35 -2.01
CA ARG A 120 17.78 -5.27 -1.19
C ARG A 120 16.83 -4.08 -1.06
N LEU A 121 16.25 -3.60 -2.15
CA LEU A 121 15.28 -2.51 -2.13
C LEU A 121 13.85 -3.08 -2.12
N ARG A 122 13.01 -2.56 -1.24
CA ARG A 122 11.63 -3.01 -1.05
C ARG A 122 10.71 -1.79 -1.03
N VAL A 123 9.59 -1.91 -1.71
CA VAL A 123 8.58 -0.86 -1.78
C VAL A 123 7.27 -1.45 -1.31
N ASP A 124 6.67 -0.80 -0.32
CA ASP A 124 5.27 -1.00 0.02
C ASP A 124 4.46 0.03 -0.78
N LEU A 125 3.68 -0.48 -1.75
CA LEU A 125 2.87 0.35 -2.63
C LEU A 125 1.64 0.93 -1.93
N GLY A 126 1.08 0.22 -0.94
CA GLY A 126 -0.07 0.68 -0.16
C GLY A 126 0.33 1.77 0.81
N ALA A 127 1.34 1.50 1.65
CA ALA A 127 1.83 2.46 2.64
C ALA A 127 2.75 3.56 2.04
N ARG A 128 3.13 3.44 0.77
CA ARG A 128 4.10 4.30 0.07
C ARG A 128 5.44 4.44 0.81
N ARG A 129 5.91 3.34 1.39
CA ARG A 129 7.16 3.27 2.17
C ARG A 129 8.23 2.48 1.41
N VAL A 130 9.48 2.84 1.66
CA VAL A 130 10.63 2.26 0.94
C VAL A 130 11.68 1.85 1.95
N TRP A 131 12.13 0.61 1.85
CA TRP A 131 13.24 0.09 2.63
C TRP A 131 14.38 -0.30 1.71
N ILE A 132 15.59 -0.08 2.19
CA ILE A 132 16.80 -0.63 1.58
C ILE A 132 17.52 -1.43 2.66
N LEU A 133 17.73 -2.71 2.38
CA LEU A 133 18.08 -3.73 3.35
C LEU A 133 17.04 -3.73 4.47
N GLU A 134 17.47 -3.41 5.69
CA GLU A 134 16.62 -3.34 6.89
C GLU A 134 16.24 -1.90 7.25
N LYS A 135 16.77 -0.89 6.55
CA LYS A 135 16.57 0.54 6.88
C LYS A 135 15.52 1.18 5.99
N GLU A 136 14.54 1.83 6.63
CA GLU A 136 13.54 2.65 5.94
C GLU A 136 14.15 3.97 5.45
N ILE A 137 13.71 4.45 4.28
CA ILE A 137 13.98 5.81 3.81
C ILE A 137 13.09 6.78 4.59
N ASP A 138 13.68 7.43 5.61
CA ASP A 138 13.07 8.50 6.39
C ASP A 138 13.89 9.80 6.25
N PRO A 139 13.29 10.99 6.01
CA PRO A 139 11.87 11.24 5.72
C PRO A 139 11.36 10.52 4.45
N PRO A 140 10.03 10.30 4.32
CA PRO A 140 9.45 9.62 3.15
C PRO A 140 9.83 10.29 1.82
N LEU A 141 9.91 9.49 0.76
CA LEU A 141 10.11 10.03 -0.59
C LEU A 141 8.94 10.96 -0.98
N SER A 142 9.26 12.06 -1.68
CA SER A 142 8.22 12.89 -2.30
C SER A 142 7.37 12.08 -3.29
N ALA A 143 6.14 12.54 -3.57
CA ALA A 143 5.23 11.86 -4.48
C ALA A 143 5.86 11.53 -5.86
N SER A 144 6.56 12.48 -6.48
CA SER A 144 7.23 12.26 -7.77
C SER A 144 8.38 11.25 -7.68
N GLN A 145 9.17 11.28 -6.59
CA GLN A 145 10.24 10.30 -6.37
C GLN A 145 9.69 8.89 -6.15
N PHE A 146 8.60 8.77 -5.40
CA PHE A 146 7.93 7.49 -5.16
C PHE A 146 7.32 6.95 -6.46
N ASN A 147 6.59 7.76 -7.23
CA ASN A 147 5.99 7.32 -8.49
C ASN A 147 7.05 6.86 -9.50
N LEU A 148 8.18 7.56 -9.58
CA LEU A 148 9.34 7.15 -10.37
C LEU A 148 9.88 5.79 -9.90
N LEU A 149 10.01 5.60 -8.58
CA LEU A 149 10.48 4.34 -8.04
C LEU A 149 9.49 3.19 -8.31
N GLN A 150 8.19 3.45 -8.14
CA GLN A 150 7.11 2.50 -8.33
C GLN A 150 7.10 1.91 -9.74
N ILE A 151 7.09 2.74 -10.79
CA ILE A 151 7.06 2.23 -12.17
C ILE A 151 8.28 1.35 -12.50
N LEU A 152 9.45 1.71 -11.99
CA LEU A 152 10.67 0.92 -12.17
C LEU A 152 10.64 -0.37 -11.34
N TYR A 153 10.01 -0.35 -10.18
CA TYR A 153 9.90 -1.48 -9.27
C TYR A 153 8.89 -2.53 -9.75
N GLU A 154 7.77 -2.09 -10.33
CA GLU A 154 6.76 -2.95 -10.96
C GLU A 154 7.26 -3.64 -12.24
N GLN A 155 8.31 -3.09 -12.88
CA GLN A 155 8.94 -3.64 -14.10
C GLN A 155 10.40 -4.07 -13.86
N PRO A 156 10.66 -5.07 -13.00
CA PRO A 156 12.01 -5.42 -12.57
C PRO A 156 12.85 -6.00 -13.73
N GLY A 157 13.97 -5.34 -14.03
CA GLY A 157 14.89 -5.78 -15.08
C GLY A 157 14.53 -5.33 -16.49
N GLU A 158 13.37 -4.71 -16.69
CA GLU A 158 12.98 -4.10 -17.97
C GLU A 158 13.44 -2.64 -18.05
N VAL A 159 13.62 -2.16 -19.28
CA VAL A 159 13.99 -0.77 -19.53
C VAL A 159 12.71 0.02 -19.76
N VAL A 160 12.34 0.86 -18.81
CA VAL A 160 11.20 1.77 -18.91
C VAL A 160 11.63 3.02 -19.67
N SER A 161 10.89 3.39 -20.71
CA SER A 161 11.24 4.56 -21.53
C SER A 161 11.09 5.87 -20.77
N ARG A 162 11.81 6.90 -21.20
CA ARG A 162 11.74 8.23 -20.55
C ARG A 162 10.35 8.84 -20.62
N SER A 163 9.63 8.63 -21.73
CA SER A 163 8.24 9.07 -21.90
C SER A 163 7.31 8.38 -20.92
N GLU A 164 7.38 7.05 -20.79
CA GLU A 164 6.54 6.30 -19.85
C GLU A 164 6.79 6.73 -18.40
N VAL A 165 8.06 6.96 -18.04
CA VAL A 165 8.40 7.47 -16.72
C VAL A 165 7.85 8.88 -16.51
N ILE A 166 7.92 9.76 -17.51
CA ILE A 166 7.35 11.11 -17.41
C ILE A 166 5.82 11.04 -17.24
N ASP A 167 5.15 10.23 -18.03
CA ASP A 167 3.70 10.07 -17.97
C ASP A 167 3.25 9.51 -16.62
N ALA A 168 3.97 8.52 -16.08
CA ALA A 168 3.66 7.92 -14.78
C ALA A 168 3.90 8.88 -13.59
N VAL A 169 4.94 9.72 -13.67
CA VAL A 169 5.29 10.64 -12.57
C VAL A 169 4.42 11.89 -12.57
N TRP A 170 4.14 12.47 -13.74
CA TRP A 170 3.45 13.77 -13.88
C TRP A 170 2.01 13.66 -14.38
N GLY A 171 1.57 12.51 -14.91
CA GLY A 171 0.19 12.28 -15.33
C GLY A 171 -0.31 13.34 -16.32
N GLN A 172 -1.41 14.02 -15.97
CA GLN A 172 -1.97 15.11 -16.80
C GLN A 172 -1.04 16.31 -16.97
N ALA A 173 -0.04 16.46 -16.09
CA ALA A 173 0.97 17.50 -16.19
C ALA A 173 2.22 17.06 -16.97
N ALA A 174 2.22 15.88 -17.60
CA ALA A 174 3.34 15.38 -18.39
C ALA A 174 3.60 16.25 -19.65
N GLU A 175 2.56 16.86 -20.21
CA GLU A 175 2.69 17.74 -21.38
C GLU A 175 3.55 18.97 -21.05
N GLY A 176 4.72 19.07 -21.69
CA GLY A 176 5.68 20.14 -21.47
C GLY A 176 6.75 19.85 -20.40
N VAL A 177 6.72 18.68 -19.75
CA VAL A 177 7.82 18.25 -18.87
C VAL A 177 9.05 17.94 -19.72
N SER A 178 10.16 18.61 -19.42
CA SER A 178 11.40 18.37 -20.13
C SER A 178 12.11 17.12 -19.60
N GLU A 179 12.88 16.49 -20.48
CA GLU A 179 13.80 15.41 -20.10
C GLU A 179 14.77 15.79 -18.97
N GLN A 180 15.14 17.06 -18.89
CA GLN A 180 16.00 17.57 -17.81
C GLN A 180 15.31 17.52 -16.44
N ALA A 181 13.99 17.71 -16.40
CA ALA A 181 13.22 17.59 -15.17
C ALA A 181 13.19 16.13 -14.69
N LEU A 182 13.05 15.18 -15.62
CA LEU A 182 13.21 13.75 -15.32
C LEU A 182 14.62 13.47 -14.78
N ASP A 183 15.68 13.93 -15.44
CA ASP A 183 17.05 13.69 -14.99
C ASP A 183 17.33 14.26 -13.60
N ALA A 184 16.79 15.44 -13.30
CA ALA A 184 16.88 16.05 -11.97
C ALA A 184 16.14 15.21 -10.92
N LEU A 185 14.98 14.65 -11.25
CA LEU A 185 14.22 13.78 -10.36
C LEU A 185 14.95 12.47 -10.10
N VAL A 186 15.47 11.82 -11.16
CA VAL A 186 16.27 10.60 -11.07
C VAL A 186 17.49 10.82 -10.18
N ARG A 187 18.21 11.93 -10.36
CA ARG A 187 19.36 12.28 -9.53
C ARG A 187 18.97 12.39 -8.05
N ARG A 188 17.91 13.14 -7.74
CA ARG A 188 17.44 13.30 -6.34
C ARG A 188 16.98 11.99 -5.72
N LEU A 189 16.35 11.10 -6.49
CA LEU A 189 15.96 9.78 -6.01
C LEU A 189 17.19 8.91 -5.72
N ARG A 190 18.18 8.91 -6.62
CA ARG A 190 19.47 8.22 -6.39
C ARG A 190 20.17 8.75 -5.14
N ASP A 191 20.20 10.07 -4.94
CA ASP A 191 20.80 10.68 -3.75
C ASP A 191 20.13 10.15 -2.47
N ARG A 192 18.78 10.14 -2.43
CA ARG A 192 18.01 9.61 -1.28
C ARG A 192 18.27 8.13 -1.01
N ILE A 193 18.42 7.34 -2.07
CA ILE A 193 18.75 5.91 -1.97
C ILE A 193 20.18 5.73 -1.43
N ALA A 194 21.13 6.51 -1.94
CA ALA A 194 22.54 6.44 -1.56
C ALA A 194 22.82 6.88 -0.10
N GLU A 195 21.95 7.70 0.50
CA GLU A 195 21.99 8.03 1.93
C GLU A 195 21.74 6.80 2.83
N VAL A 196 21.09 5.77 2.29
CA VAL A 196 20.79 4.52 3.01
C VAL A 196 21.74 3.39 2.60
N ASP A 197 22.00 3.25 1.31
CA ASP A 197 22.95 2.28 0.77
C ASP A 197 23.82 2.93 -0.31
N SER A 198 25.01 3.38 0.08
CA SER A 198 25.99 4.02 -0.81
C SER A 198 26.74 3.03 -1.68
N ASP A 199 26.70 1.75 -1.37
CA ASP A 199 27.53 0.73 -2.02
C ASP A 199 26.96 0.30 -3.37
N ARG A 200 25.74 0.75 -3.71
CA ARG A 200 25.05 0.26 -4.89
C ARG A 200 24.13 1.26 -5.58
N GLU A 201 24.14 1.19 -6.91
CA GLU A 201 23.21 1.94 -7.75
C GLU A 201 22.01 1.06 -8.10
N TYR A 202 20.82 1.48 -7.67
CA TYR A 202 19.57 0.74 -7.88
C TYR A 202 18.84 1.13 -9.16
N ILE A 203 19.07 2.34 -9.65
CA ILE A 203 18.42 2.88 -10.84
C ILE A 203 19.50 3.10 -11.88
N VAL A 204 19.50 2.29 -12.94
CA VAL A 204 20.51 2.31 -14.00
C VAL A 204 19.96 3.06 -15.21
N THR A 205 20.74 4.01 -15.74
CA THR A 205 20.40 4.67 -17.01
C THR A 205 20.86 3.82 -18.18
N VAL A 206 19.92 3.38 -19.02
CA VAL A 206 20.21 2.70 -20.29
C VAL A 206 20.23 3.75 -21.39
N ARG A 207 21.43 4.12 -21.82
CA ARG A 207 21.65 5.23 -22.76
C ARG A 207 20.80 5.07 -24.02
N GLY A 208 20.04 6.12 -24.35
CA GLY A 208 19.17 6.17 -25.53
C GLY A 208 17.86 5.37 -25.43
N HIS A 209 17.60 4.71 -24.29
CA HIS A 209 16.41 3.86 -24.13
C HIS A 209 15.58 4.27 -22.90
N GLY A 210 16.21 4.45 -21.74
CA GLY A 210 15.47 4.84 -20.54
C GLY A 210 16.14 4.47 -19.23
N LEU A 211 15.33 4.01 -18.27
CA LEU A 211 15.74 3.68 -16.92
C LEU A 211 15.38 2.23 -16.61
N ARG A 212 16.22 1.55 -15.83
CA ARG A 212 15.99 0.17 -15.40
C ARG A 212 16.27 0.04 -13.91
N MET A 213 15.43 -0.74 -13.23
CA MET A 213 15.70 -1.17 -11.86
C MET A 213 16.74 -2.30 -11.82
N ASP A 214 17.76 -2.12 -10.98
CA ASP A 214 18.76 -3.13 -10.65
C ASP A 214 18.72 -3.43 -9.15
N ASN A 215 17.83 -4.34 -8.79
CA ASN A 215 17.53 -4.68 -7.40
C ASN A 215 17.81 -6.18 -7.12
N PRO A 216 19.05 -6.54 -6.74
CA PRO A 216 19.48 -7.91 -6.58
C PRO A 216 18.92 -8.49 -5.29
N VAL A 217 19.00 -9.81 -5.20
CA VAL A 217 18.78 -10.53 -3.97
C VAL A 217 19.96 -10.37 -3.00
N ILE A 218 19.67 -10.31 -1.71
CA ILE A 218 20.57 -10.46 -0.58
C ILE A 218 21.01 -11.93 -0.62
N LEU A 219 22.27 -12.16 -0.96
CA LEU A 219 22.87 -13.49 -0.90
C LEU A 219 23.12 -13.82 0.57
N SER A 220 22.40 -14.80 1.12
CA SER A 220 22.69 -15.36 2.43
C SER A 220 24.06 -16.05 2.38
N SER A 221 25.00 -15.56 3.18
CA SER A 221 26.28 -16.22 3.45
C SER A 221 26.11 -17.33 4.48
#